data_AF-A0A7Y0C3S1-F1
#
_entry.id   AF-A0A7Y0C3S1-F1
#
_cell.length_a   1.000
_cell.length_b   1.000
_cell.length_c   1.000
_cell.angle_alpha   90.00
_cell.angle_beta   90.00
_cell.angle_gamma   90.00
#
_symmetry.space_group_name_H-M   'P 1'
#
loop_
_entity.id
_entity.type
_entity.pdbx_description
1 polymer ?
#
loop_
_entity_poly.entity_id
_entity_poly.type
_entity_poly.pdbx_seq_one_letter_code
_entity_poly.pdbx_strand_id
1 'polypeptide(L)' 'SKAIKWNFTKFLIGRDGQVIRRYAPLDKPANLTKDIEAALALD' A
#
# COMPACT_ATOMS: atom_id res chain seq x y z
N SER A 1 10.07 -1.59 15.63
CA SER A 1 9.26 -2.01 14.47
C SER A 1 7.84 -1.46 14.59
N LYS A 2 7.14 -1.15 13.48
CA LYS A 2 5.70 -0.79 13.54
C LYS A 2 4.88 -2.09 13.55
N ALA A 3 4.39 -2.52 14.70
CA ALA A 3 3.53 -3.70 14.82
C ALA A 3 2.24 -3.60 13.97
N ILE A 4 1.66 -4.72 13.58
CA ILE A 4 0.30 -4.78 13.03
C ILE A 4 -0.64 -4.84 14.23
N LYS A 5 -1.30 -3.72 14.54
CA LYS A 5 -2.09 -3.55 15.77
C LYS A 5 -3.57 -3.92 15.59
N TRP A 6 -4.05 -3.99 14.34
CA TRP A 6 -5.46 -4.19 14.02
C TRP A 6 -5.63 -4.77 12.62
N ASN A 7 -6.80 -5.35 12.38
CA ASN A 7 -7.21 -5.88 11.07
C ASN A 7 -7.21 -4.77 9.99
N PHE A 8 -7.01 -5.16 8.73
CA PHE A 8 -7.03 -4.29 7.55
C PHE A 8 -5.87 -3.30 7.38
N THR A 9 -4.70 -3.56 7.97
CA THR A 9 -3.46 -2.90 7.50
C THR A 9 -3.16 -3.38 6.08
N LYS A 10 -2.92 -2.47 5.13
CA LYS A 10 -2.64 -2.82 3.72
C LYS A 10 -1.20 -2.47 3.35
N PHE A 11 -0.65 -3.21 2.39
CA PHE A 11 0.69 -2.97 1.85
C PHE A 11 0.61 -2.97 0.31
N LEU A 12 1.21 -1.96 -0.32
CA LEU A 12 1.44 -1.93 -1.75
C LEU A 12 2.85 -2.46 -2.02
N ILE A 13 2.92 -3.53 -2.81
CA ILE A 13 4.15 -4.24 -3.16
C ILE A 13 4.42 -4.03 -4.64
N GLY A 14 5.65 -3.65 -4.99
CA GLY A 14 6.09 -3.48 -6.37
C GLY A 14 6.31 -4.81 -7.08
N ARG A 15 6.47 -4.76 -8.42
CA ARG A 15 6.77 -5.94 -9.25
C ARG A 15 8.12 -6.57 -8.92
N ASP A 16 9.03 -5.80 -8.35
CA ASP A 16 10.33 -6.22 -7.82
C ASP A 16 10.24 -6.87 -6.43
N GLY A 17 9.04 -7.00 -5.87
CA GLY A 17 8.77 -7.55 -4.55
C GLY A 17 9.07 -6.59 -3.40
N GLN A 18 9.46 -5.33 -3.66
CA GLN A 18 9.76 -4.36 -2.62
C GLN A 18 8.49 -3.65 -2.13
N VAL A 19 8.50 -3.25 -0.86
CA VAL A 19 7.38 -2.49 -0.27
C VAL A 19 7.45 -1.05 -0.76
N ILE A 20 6.44 -0.62 -1.52
CA ILE A 20 6.29 0.78 -1.94
C ILE A 20 5.68 1.59 -0.80
N ARG A 21 4.61 1.06 -0.18
CA ARG A 21 3.87 1.80 0.85
C ARG A 21 3.10 0.89 1.82
N ARG A 22 2.90 1.38 3.04
CA ARG A 22 2.02 0.80 4.07
C ARG A 22 0.88 1.75 4.40
N TYR A 23 -0.34 1.24 4.47
CA TYR A 23 -1.56 1.99 4.79
C TYR A 23 -2.15 1.54 6.13
N ALA A 24 -2.71 2.49 6.86
CA ALA A 24 -3.39 2.25 8.12
C ALA A 24 -4.73 1.48 7.90
N PRO A 25 -5.24 0.80 8.94
CA PRO A 25 -6.53 0.14 8.91
C PRO A 25 -7.69 0.98 8.38
N LEU A 26 -7.73 2.25 8.75
CA LEU A 26 -8.81 3.18 8.42
C LEU A 26 -8.62 3.91 7.08
N ASP A 27 -7.48 3.71 6.41
CA ASP A 27 -7.30 4.24 5.06
C ASP A 27 -8.31 3.59 4.11
N LYS A 28 -9.09 4.44 3.45
CA LYS A 28 -10.12 4.02 2.49
C LYS A 28 -9.47 3.50 1.22
N PRO A 29 -9.97 2.41 0.60
CA PRO A 29 -9.44 1.88 -0.65
C PRO A 29 -9.30 2.93 -1.77
N ALA A 30 -10.25 3.87 -1.88
CA ALA A 30 -10.20 4.93 -2.89
C ALA A 30 -8.98 5.86 -2.75
N ASN A 31 -8.38 5.96 -1.56
CA ASN A 31 -7.18 6.77 -1.35
C ASN A 31 -5.91 6.08 -1.87
N LEU A 32 -5.95 4.76 -2.12
CA LEU A 32 -4.80 3.99 -2.61
C LEU A 32 -4.67 4.09 -4.13
N THR A 33 -5.72 4.51 -4.85
CA THR A 33 -5.79 4.48 -6.31
C THR A 33 -4.60 5.19 -6.96
N LYS A 34 -4.27 6.41 -6.52
CA LYS A 34 -3.13 7.18 -7.07
C LYS A 34 -1.80 6.47 -6.93
N ASP A 35 -1.57 5.83 -5.78
CA ASP A 35 -0.33 5.12 -5.50
C ASP A 35 -0.23 3.82 -6.33
N ILE A 36 -1.37 3.15 -6.58
CA ILE A 36 -1.46 1.97 -7.44
C ILE A 36 -1.22 2.34 -8.91
N GLU A 37 -1.86 3.40 -9.40
CA GLU A 37 -1.67 3.89 -10.77
C GLU A 37 -0.22 4.30 -11.03
N ALA A 38 0.40 5.01 -10.08
CA ALA A 38 1.82 5.35 -10.15
C ALA A 38 2.72 4.11 -10.21
N ALA A 39 2.40 3.06 -9.44
CA ALA A 39 3.15 1.81 -9.46
C ALA A 39 2.99 1.02 -10.77
N LEU A 40 1.92 1.26 -11.55
CA LEU A 40 1.70 0.64 -12.86
C LEU A 40 2.29 1.45 -14.01
N ALA A 41 2.44 2.77 -13.86
CA ALA A 41 2.96 3.67 -14.88
C ALA A 41 4.50 3.73 -14.95
N LEU A 42 5.19 3.08 -13.99
CA LEU A 42 6.65 3.04 -13.90
C LEU A 42 7.29 1.87 -14.70
N ASP A 43 6.50 1.15 -15.50
CA ASP A 43 6.97 0.17 -16.48
C ASP A 43 7.13 0.78 -17.89
#